data_AF-A0A936CHT1-F1
#
_entry.id   AF-A0A936CHT1-F1
#
_cell.length_a   1.000
_cell.length_b   1.000
_cell.length_c   1.000
_cell.angle_alpha   90.00
_cell.angle_beta   90.00
_cell.angle_gamma   90.00
#
_symmetry.space_group_name_H-M   'P 1'
#
loop_
_entity.id
_entity.type
_entity.pdbx_description
1 polymer ?
#
loop_
_entity_poly.entity_id
_entity_poly.type
_entity_poly.pdbx_seq_one_letter_code
_entity_poly.pdbx_strand_id
1 'polypeptide(L)'
;MQKLDQDYKERLQAVAQIIQSSDELASYLEEEGADQYKLLQDAYEPLISEIYEEVTENNPLQIIELEKVLIHPYFEGLFIPRILGYSVLRAELNDEIKSVRPLDHFKEILIAIANSANFDVIKQRIGQTVQLGFALSSDIWITNLLDKIENKKVKAFLSSMKLDRLRDIKERHNLLQRYSKQFSHYNFFTAQFPQSVNELKIEFATIRNFLLQRIQFKSKHDSYINELHELVSKREFQKSRNTWNYSQSSLILFNW
;
A
#
# COMPACT_ATOMS: atom_id res chain seq x y z
N MET A 1 11.02 -9.78 1.61
CA MET A 1 10.44 -9.35 0.32
C MET A 1 11.26 -9.97 -0.80
N GLN A 2 10.60 -10.48 -1.85
CA GLN A 2 11.32 -10.92 -3.05
C GLN A 2 11.76 -9.70 -3.86
N LYS A 3 12.88 -9.82 -4.58
CA LYS A 3 13.31 -8.77 -5.51
C LYS A 3 12.33 -8.71 -6.67
N LEU A 4 12.09 -7.51 -7.19
CA LEU A 4 11.36 -7.36 -8.44
C LEU A 4 12.15 -8.00 -9.59
N ASP A 5 11.47 -8.82 -10.40
CA ASP A 5 12.05 -9.45 -11.57
C ASP A 5 12.52 -8.42 -12.60
N GLN A 6 13.54 -8.82 -13.37
CA GLN A 6 14.20 -7.93 -14.31
C GLN A 6 13.25 -7.47 -15.43
N ASP A 7 12.39 -8.35 -15.92
CA ASP A 7 11.37 -8.01 -16.94
C ASP A 7 10.44 -6.88 -16.48
N TYR A 8 9.91 -6.98 -15.25
CA TYR A 8 9.05 -5.94 -14.69
C TYR A 8 9.79 -4.61 -14.53
N LYS A 9 11.07 -4.62 -14.15
CA LYS A 9 11.87 -3.39 -14.06
C LYS A 9 12.04 -2.75 -15.43
N GLU A 10 12.36 -3.54 -16.46
CA GLU A 10 12.56 -3.05 -17.82
C GLU A 10 11.27 -2.46 -18.40
N ARG A 11 10.13 -3.11 -18.16
CA ARG A 11 8.81 -2.60 -18.57
C ARG A 11 8.43 -1.32 -17.82
N LEU A 12 8.66 -1.25 -16.51
CA LEU A 12 8.44 -0.02 -15.74
C LEU A 12 9.36 1.11 -16.20
N GLN A 13 10.61 0.80 -16.53
CA GLN A 13 11.55 1.77 -17.09
C GLN A 13 11.10 2.26 -18.46
N ALA A 14 10.58 1.38 -19.32
CA ALA A 14 10.01 1.76 -20.62
C ALA A 14 8.79 2.68 -20.44
N VAL A 15 7.89 2.37 -19.50
CA VAL A 15 6.76 3.25 -19.16
C VAL A 15 7.23 4.61 -18.67
N ALA A 16 8.21 4.64 -17.77
CA ALA A 16 8.81 5.90 -17.30
C ALA A 16 9.43 6.71 -18.45
N GLN A 17 10.14 6.07 -19.37
CA GLN A 17 10.70 6.74 -20.55
C GLN A 17 9.62 7.34 -21.44
N ILE A 18 8.54 6.59 -21.70
CA ILE A 18 7.41 7.07 -22.50
C ILE A 18 6.76 8.30 -21.85
N ILE A 19 6.51 8.26 -20.53
CA ILE A 19 5.97 9.41 -19.78
C ILE A 19 6.91 10.62 -19.91
N GLN A 20 8.21 10.42 -19.69
CA GLN A 20 9.18 11.52 -19.67
C GLN A 20 9.42 12.15 -21.06
N SER A 21 9.13 11.42 -22.15
CA SER A 21 9.27 11.91 -23.52
C SER A 21 7.94 12.29 -24.17
N SER A 22 6.83 12.36 -23.42
CA SER A 22 5.51 12.56 -24.01
C SER A 22 5.13 14.02 -24.20
N ASP A 23 4.31 14.26 -25.23
CA ASP A 23 3.72 15.58 -25.50
C ASP A 23 2.74 15.98 -24.39
N GLU A 24 2.06 15.01 -23.77
CA GLU A 24 1.17 15.22 -22.64
C GLU A 24 1.93 15.75 -21.41
N LEU A 25 3.13 15.23 -21.15
CA LEU A 25 3.96 15.75 -20.06
C LEU A 25 4.49 17.13 -20.40
N ALA A 26 4.95 17.34 -21.63
CA ALA A 26 5.40 18.65 -22.08
C ALA A 26 4.30 19.72 -21.91
N SER A 27 3.07 19.42 -22.34
CA SER A 27 1.91 20.31 -22.17
C SER A 27 1.58 20.54 -20.68
N TYR A 28 1.62 19.50 -19.83
CA TYR A 28 1.42 19.68 -18.39
C TYR A 28 2.48 20.58 -17.76
N LEU A 29 3.76 20.44 -18.15
CA LEU A 29 4.85 21.28 -17.62
C LEU A 29 4.76 22.73 -18.10
N GLU A 30 4.15 23.01 -19.25
CA GLU A 30 3.92 24.37 -19.74
C GLU A 30 2.71 25.05 -19.08
N GLU A 31 1.62 24.30 -18.90
CA GLU A 31 0.33 24.85 -18.47
C GLU A 31 0.07 24.68 -16.96
N GLU A 32 0.69 23.69 -16.33
CA GLU A 32 0.54 23.29 -14.91
C GLU A 32 -0.92 23.09 -14.44
N GLY A 33 -1.83 22.82 -15.38
CA GLY A 33 -3.26 22.70 -15.12
C GLY A 33 -3.70 21.30 -14.69
N ALA A 34 -4.80 21.25 -13.94
CA ALA A 34 -5.39 19.99 -13.46
C ALA A 34 -5.92 19.13 -14.62
N ASP A 35 -6.36 19.75 -15.71
CA ASP A 35 -6.87 19.06 -16.89
C ASP A 35 -5.75 18.36 -17.66
N GLN A 36 -4.58 18.99 -17.80
CA GLN A 36 -3.39 18.41 -18.43
C GLN A 36 -2.85 17.26 -17.58
N TYR A 37 -2.82 17.40 -16.25
CA TYR A 37 -2.46 16.30 -15.37
C TYR A 37 -3.47 15.13 -15.45
N LYS A 38 -4.74 15.42 -15.72
CA LYS A 38 -5.76 14.38 -15.93
C LYS A 38 -5.51 13.62 -17.24
N LEU A 39 -5.07 14.29 -18.31
CA LEU A 39 -4.66 13.63 -19.56
C LEU A 39 -3.47 12.68 -19.32
N LEU A 40 -2.46 13.11 -18.55
CA LEU A 40 -1.35 12.23 -18.13
C LEU A 40 -1.83 10.98 -17.40
N GLN A 41 -2.79 11.14 -16.48
CA GLN A 41 -3.37 10.01 -15.75
C GLN A 41 -4.08 9.04 -16.70
N ASP A 42 -4.94 9.56 -17.56
CA ASP A 42 -5.76 8.72 -18.44
C ASP A 42 -4.91 7.99 -19.48
N ALA A 43 -3.80 8.59 -19.92
CA ALA A 43 -2.86 7.98 -20.86
C ALA A 43 -1.99 6.89 -20.19
N TYR A 44 -1.46 7.13 -18.99
CA TYR A 44 -0.36 6.32 -18.45
C TYR A 44 -0.66 5.52 -17.18
N GLU A 45 -1.66 5.89 -16.36
CA GLU A 45 -2.06 5.02 -15.23
C GLU A 45 -2.50 3.61 -15.70
N PRO A 46 -3.17 3.42 -16.86
CA PRO A 46 -3.50 2.09 -17.37
C PRO A 46 -2.28 1.19 -17.62
N LEU A 47 -1.19 1.74 -18.17
CA LEU A 47 0.04 0.99 -18.45
C LEU A 47 0.70 0.52 -17.14
N ILE A 48 0.68 1.37 -16.12
CA ILE A 48 1.18 1.02 -14.79
C ILE A 48 0.26 -0.04 -14.14
N SER A 49 -1.06 0.12 -14.28
CA SER A 49 -2.06 -0.82 -13.74
C SER A 49 -1.86 -2.22 -14.31
N GLU A 50 -1.63 -2.34 -15.62
CA GLU A 50 -1.40 -3.64 -16.28
C GLU A 50 -0.20 -4.38 -15.67
N ILE A 51 0.94 -3.69 -15.51
CA ILE A 51 2.13 -4.28 -14.90
C ILE A 51 1.85 -4.64 -13.43
N TYR A 52 1.19 -3.75 -12.68
CA TYR A 52 0.85 -3.99 -11.28
C TYR A 52 -0.06 -5.22 -11.10
N GLU A 53 -1.08 -5.35 -11.93
CA GLU A 53 -2.03 -6.46 -11.94
C GLU A 53 -1.33 -7.77 -12.31
N GLU A 54 -0.42 -7.73 -13.28
CA GLU A 54 0.37 -8.89 -13.68
C GLU A 54 1.31 -9.36 -12.56
N VAL A 55 2.04 -8.44 -11.91
CA VAL A 55 2.87 -8.77 -10.73
C VAL A 55 2.00 -9.31 -9.62
N THR A 56 0.83 -8.73 -9.40
CA THR A 56 -0.08 -9.24 -8.38
C THR A 56 -0.53 -10.65 -8.70
N GLU A 57 -0.90 -10.96 -9.94
CA GLU A 57 -1.39 -12.30 -10.29
C GLU A 57 -0.27 -13.33 -10.27
N ASN A 58 0.88 -13.00 -10.85
CA ASN A 58 1.94 -13.97 -11.10
C ASN A 58 3.04 -13.96 -10.04
N ASN A 59 3.38 -12.82 -9.44
CA ASN A 59 4.53 -12.65 -8.55
C ASN A 59 4.22 -11.75 -7.32
N PRO A 60 3.17 -12.05 -6.53
CA PRO A 60 2.64 -11.12 -5.53
C PRO A 60 3.63 -10.77 -4.41
N LEU A 61 4.66 -11.59 -4.16
CA LEU A 61 5.69 -11.32 -3.15
C LEU A 61 6.70 -10.24 -3.58
N GLN A 62 6.60 -9.73 -4.81
CA GLN A 62 7.41 -8.66 -5.37
C GLN A 62 6.72 -7.28 -5.35
N ILE A 63 5.44 -7.22 -4.95
CA ILE A 63 4.62 -5.99 -4.99
C ILE A 63 5.29 -4.80 -4.28
N ILE A 64 5.88 -5.00 -3.11
CA ILE A 64 6.53 -3.89 -2.37
C ILE A 64 7.71 -3.31 -3.15
N GLU A 65 8.50 -4.15 -3.81
CA GLU A 65 9.64 -3.67 -4.61
C GLU A 65 9.16 -2.98 -5.89
N LEU A 66 8.06 -3.41 -6.50
CA LEU A 66 7.39 -2.68 -7.58
C LEU A 66 6.92 -1.31 -7.12
N GLU A 67 6.24 -1.22 -5.98
CA GLU A 67 5.73 0.05 -5.46
C GLU A 67 6.87 1.03 -5.12
N LYS A 68 8.03 0.53 -4.68
CA LYS A 68 9.24 1.35 -4.49
C LYS A 68 9.81 1.92 -5.79
N VAL A 69 9.62 1.24 -6.92
CA VAL A 69 9.97 1.80 -8.23
C VAL A 69 8.97 2.89 -8.63
N LEU A 70 7.67 2.67 -8.38
CA LEU A 70 6.61 3.61 -8.76
C LEU A 70 6.62 4.94 -8.00
N ILE A 71 7.25 5.00 -6.82
CA ILE A 71 7.42 6.28 -6.11
C ILE A 71 8.52 7.17 -6.70
N HIS A 72 9.25 6.69 -7.72
CA HIS A 72 10.30 7.48 -8.36
C HIS A 72 9.71 8.67 -9.13
N PRO A 73 10.34 9.87 -9.10
CA PRO A 73 9.83 11.07 -9.77
C PRO A 73 9.53 10.92 -11.27
N TYR A 74 10.21 10.00 -11.97
CA TYR A 74 9.95 9.74 -13.40
C TYR A 74 8.54 9.23 -13.72
N PHE A 75 7.80 8.77 -12.72
CA PHE A 75 6.38 8.44 -12.86
C PHE A 75 5.47 9.63 -12.62
N GLU A 76 6.00 10.83 -12.37
CA GLU A 76 5.25 12.07 -12.14
C GLU A 76 4.22 12.00 -11.01
N GLY A 77 4.38 11.03 -10.10
CA GLY A 77 3.39 10.77 -9.06
C GLY A 77 2.10 10.11 -9.56
N LEU A 78 2.09 9.66 -10.82
CA LEU A 78 1.05 8.81 -11.38
C LEU A 78 0.99 7.51 -10.59
N PHE A 79 -0.22 7.00 -10.38
CA PHE A 79 -0.49 5.76 -9.65
C PHE A 79 -0.16 5.79 -8.13
N ILE A 80 0.67 6.72 -7.65
CA ILE A 80 1.03 6.88 -6.23
C ILE A 80 -0.20 6.96 -5.30
N PRO A 81 -1.29 7.71 -5.63
CA PRO A 81 -2.49 7.73 -4.79
C PRO A 81 -3.09 6.34 -4.54
N ARG A 82 -2.97 5.43 -5.52
CA ARG A 82 -3.52 4.08 -5.46
C ARG A 82 -2.69 3.18 -4.54
N ILE A 83 -1.36 3.16 -4.71
CA ILE A 83 -0.45 2.37 -3.86
C ILE A 83 -0.40 2.91 -2.43
N LEU A 84 -0.61 4.22 -2.23
CA LEU A 84 -0.82 4.78 -0.90
C LEU A 84 -2.04 4.13 -0.22
N GLY A 85 -3.16 3.98 -0.96
CA GLY A 85 -4.35 3.28 -0.47
C GLY A 85 -4.09 1.82 -0.11
N TYR A 86 -3.41 1.10 -0.99
CA TYR A 86 -3.01 -0.29 -0.76
C TYR A 86 -2.15 -0.45 0.49
N SER A 87 -1.18 0.44 0.69
CA SER A 87 -0.28 0.41 1.85
C SER A 87 -1.02 0.51 3.19
N VAL A 88 -2.08 1.31 3.25
CA VAL A 88 -2.91 1.48 4.45
C VAL A 88 -3.83 0.28 4.65
N LEU A 89 -4.44 -0.23 3.57
CA LEU A 89 -5.37 -1.36 3.62
C LEU A 89 -4.71 -2.71 3.90
N ARG A 90 -3.39 -2.82 3.70
CA ARG A 90 -2.60 -4.00 4.10
C ARG A 90 -2.27 -4.05 5.59
N ALA A 91 -2.60 -3.01 6.36
CA ALA A 91 -2.28 -2.94 7.79
C ALA A 91 -2.92 -4.09 8.59
N GLU A 92 -2.13 -4.69 9.48
CA GLU A 92 -2.64 -5.54 10.54
C GLU A 92 -3.21 -4.68 11.66
N LEU A 93 -4.47 -4.90 12.03
CA LEU A 93 -5.19 -4.08 13.00
C LEU A 93 -5.51 -4.86 14.28
N ASN A 94 -5.40 -4.18 15.42
CA ASN A 94 -5.87 -4.69 16.71
C ASN A 94 -7.37 -4.42 16.92
N ASP A 95 -7.88 -4.80 18.09
CA ASP A 95 -9.28 -4.65 18.49
C ASP A 95 -9.76 -3.19 18.53
N GLU A 96 -8.84 -2.22 18.62
CA GLU A 96 -9.12 -0.77 18.61
C GLU A 96 -9.05 -0.15 17.20
N ILE A 97 -8.89 -0.99 16.16
CA ILE A 97 -8.70 -0.58 14.77
C ILE A 97 -7.42 0.29 14.65
N LYS A 98 -6.39 -0.04 15.42
CA LYS A 98 -5.05 0.57 15.32
C LYS A 98 -4.08 -0.41 14.69
N SER A 99 -3.13 0.10 13.91
CA SER A 99 -2.08 -0.71 13.31
C SER A 99 -1.23 -1.34 14.41
N VAL A 100 -1.11 -2.67 14.42
CA VAL A 100 -0.29 -3.41 15.38
C VAL A 100 1.19 -3.02 15.25
N ARG A 101 1.62 -2.72 14.02
CA ARG A 101 2.99 -2.37 13.66
C ARG A 101 3.04 -1.00 12.97
N PRO A 102 4.19 -0.30 12.99
CA PRO A 102 4.40 0.90 12.20
C PRO A 102 4.09 0.68 10.72
N LEU A 103 3.43 1.65 10.08
CA LEU A 103 3.06 1.60 8.67
C LEU A 103 4.21 2.12 7.79
N ASP A 104 5.35 1.42 7.78
CA ASP A 104 6.57 1.94 7.16
C ASP A 104 6.45 2.16 5.64
N HIS A 105 5.79 1.26 4.91
CA HIS A 105 5.57 1.45 3.48
C HIS A 105 4.65 2.66 3.17
N PHE A 106 3.60 2.85 3.97
CA PHE A 106 2.74 4.03 3.89
C PHE A 106 3.53 5.32 4.14
N LYS A 107 4.46 5.30 5.12
CA LYS A 107 5.38 6.41 5.40
C LYS A 107 6.27 6.73 4.22
N GLU A 108 6.90 5.71 3.62
CA GLU A 108 7.79 5.87 2.46
C GLU A 108 7.06 6.54 1.30
N ILE A 109 5.87 6.02 0.93
CA ILE A 109 5.05 6.61 -0.13
C ILE A 109 4.64 8.05 0.23
N LEU A 110 4.23 8.31 1.47
CA LEU A 110 3.78 9.64 1.87
C LEU A 110 4.92 10.66 1.90
N ILE A 111 6.14 10.25 2.22
CA ILE A 111 7.35 11.08 2.09
C ILE A 111 7.64 11.37 0.61
N ALA A 112 7.52 10.38 -0.28
CA ALA A 112 7.69 10.60 -1.72
C ALA A 112 6.67 11.61 -2.26
N ILE A 113 5.39 11.50 -1.85
CA ILE A 113 4.36 12.49 -2.17
C ILE A 113 4.71 13.87 -1.62
N ALA A 114 5.15 13.95 -0.37
CA ALA A 114 5.50 15.21 0.29
C ALA A 114 6.64 15.97 -0.42
N ASN A 115 7.51 15.24 -1.13
CA ASN A 115 8.64 15.77 -1.88
C ASN A 115 8.36 15.87 -3.40
N SER A 116 7.17 15.52 -3.85
CA SER A 116 6.81 15.56 -5.27
C SER A 116 6.58 16.99 -5.75
N ALA A 117 7.05 17.31 -6.96
CA ALA A 117 6.72 18.54 -7.66
C ALA A 117 5.20 18.66 -7.90
N ASN A 118 4.52 17.52 -8.05
CA ASN A 118 3.10 17.43 -8.37
C ASN A 118 2.23 17.33 -7.09
N PHE A 119 2.75 17.73 -5.93
CA PHE A 119 2.02 17.63 -4.66
C PHE A 119 0.63 18.29 -4.71
N ASP A 120 0.50 19.46 -5.34
CA ASP A 120 -0.74 20.22 -5.34
C ASP A 120 -1.88 19.55 -6.12
N VAL A 121 -1.56 18.73 -7.14
CA VAL A 121 -2.53 17.89 -7.84
C VAL A 121 -2.74 16.56 -7.12
N ILE A 122 -1.68 15.94 -6.60
CA ILE A 122 -1.77 14.66 -5.86
C ILE A 122 -2.61 14.81 -4.58
N LYS A 123 -2.44 15.91 -3.84
CA LYS A 123 -3.12 16.11 -2.53
C LYS A 123 -4.65 16.07 -2.64
N GLN A 124 -5.19 16.36 -3.83
CA GLN A 124 -6.63 16.34 -4.11
C GLN A 124 -7.21 14.91 -4.07
N ARG A 125 -6.37 13.87 -4.25
CA ARG A 125 -6.79 12.46 -4.34
C ARG A 125 -6.44 11.62 -3.11
N ILE A 126 -5.57 12.10 -2.22
CA ILE A 126 -5.03 11.29 -1.11
C ILE A 126 -5.64 11.61 0.27
N GLY A 127 -6.45 12.67 0.39
CA GLY A 127 -6.89 13.17 1.69
C GLY A 127 -7.56 12.10 2.56
N GLN A 128 -8.48 11.32 1.99
CA GLN A 128 -9.13 10.22 2.70
C GLN A 128 -8.15 9.12 3.12
N THR A 129 -7.19 8.79 2.24
CA THR A 129 -6.14 7.79 2.51
C THR A 129 -5.27 8.21 3.69
N VAL A 130 -4.82 9.47 3.71
CA VAL A 130 -3.98 10.00 4.79
C VAL A 130 -4.75 10.06 6.09
N GLN A 131 -6.01 10.50 6.06
CA GLN A 131 -6.90 10.48 7.24
C GLN A 131 -7.02 9.07 7.83
N LEU A 132 -7.23 8.05 6.97
CA LEU A 132 -7.29 6.67 7.42
C LEU A 132 -5.94 6.22 7.98
N GLY A 133 -4.84 6.37 7.25
CA GLY A 133 -3.50 5.97 7.71
C GLY A 133 -3.11 6.60 9.04
N PHE A 134 -3.42 7.89 9.24
CA PHE A 134 -3.20 8.57 10.52
C PHE A 134 -4.14 8.07 11.61
N ALA A 135 -5.41 7.81 11.28
CA ALA A 135 -6.34 7.25 12.24
C ALA A 135 -5.93 5.84 12.70
N LEU A 136 -5.26 5.05 11.87
CA LEU A 136 -4.71 3.74 12.25
C LEU A 136 -3.39 3.84 13.02
N SER A 137 -2.63 4.93 12.84
CA SER A 137 -1.31 5.12 13.44
C SER A 137 -1.36 5.69 14.87
N SER A 138 -0.22 5.64 15.58
CA SER A 138 -0.04 6.31 16.87
C SER A 138 0.34 7.79 16.70
N ASP A 139 0.01 8.63 17.68
CA ASP A 139 0.33 10.06 17.63
C ASP A 139 1.84 10.33 17.59
N ILE A 140 2.64 9.50 18.25
CA ILE A 140 4.11 9.58 18.22
C ILE A 140 4.62 9.28 16.81
N TRP A 141 4.08 8.26 16.15
CA TRP A 141 4.45 7.90 14.78
C TRP A 141 4.13 9.04 13.80
N ILE A 142 2.95 9.65 13.93
CA ILE A 142 2.54 10.78 13.08
C ILE A 142 3.45 11.98 13.28
N THR A 143 3.76 12.32 14.54
CA THR A 143 4.66 13.43 14.88
C THR A 143 6.04 13.22 14.26
N ASN A 144 6.62 12.03 14.44
CA ASN A 144 7.92 11.66 13.86
C ASN A 144 7.94 11.70 12.32
N LEU A 145 6.81 11.42 11.66
CA LEU A 145 6.68 11.58 10.22
C LEU A 145 6.63 13.07 9.83
N LEU A 146 5.77 13.86 10.48
CA LEU A 146 5.60 15.29 10.15
C LEU A 146 6.86 16.12 10.40
N ASP A 147 7.74 15.69 11.31
CA ASP A 147 9.01 16.35 11.56
C ASP A 147 10.06 16.10 10.48
N LYS A 148 9.85 15.10 9.62
CA LYS A 148 10.68 14.88 8.42
C LYS A 148 10.27 15.75 7.23
N ILE A 149 9.19 16.52 7.36
CA ILE A 149 8.61 17.29 6.26
C ILE A 149 8.99 18.76 6.43
N GLU A 150 9.89 19.22 5.57
CA GLU A 150 10.42 20.59 5.62
C GLU A 150 9.43 21.61 5.03
N ASN A 151 8.73 21.23 3.96
CA ASN A 151 7.79 22.12 3.29
C ASN A 151 6.58 22.44 4.19
N LYS A 152 6.48 23.69 4.64
CA LYS A 152 5.42 24.15 5.56
C LYS A 152 4.00 23.96 5.01
N LYS A 153 3.78 24.14 3.71
CA LYS A 153 2.46 23.95 3.08
C LYS A 153 2.05 22.48 3.12
N VAL A 154 2.99 21.59 2.78
CA VAL A 154 2.78 20.14 2.84
C VAL A 154 2.53 19.69 4.28
N LYS A 155 3.37 20.14 5.23
CA LYS A 155 3.21 19.85 6.66
C LYS A 155 1.85 20.32 7.19
N ALA A 156 1.40 21.52 6.80
CA ALA A 156 0.07 22.02 7.17
C ALA A 156 -1.06 21.16 6.59
N PHE A 157 -0.98 20.74 5.32
CA PHE A 157 -1.96 19.83 4.72
C PHE A 157 -2.03 18.50 5.47
N LEU A 158 -0.89 17.86 5.72
CA LEU A 158 -0.88 16.57 6.42
C LEU A 158 -1.35 16.72 7.87
N SER A 159 -0.99 17.81 8.53
CA SER A 159 -1.47 18.08 9.90
C SER A 159 -3.00 18.20 9.95
N SER A 160 -3.63 18.79 8.93
CA SER A 160 -5.10 18.87 8.85
C SER A 160 -5.79 17.54 8.55
N MET A 161 -5.04 16.52 8.12
CA MET A 161 -5.57 15.15 7.95
C MET A 161 -5.74 14.40 9.28
N LYS A 162 -5.19 14.91 10.39
CA LYS A 162 -5.45 14.37 11.72
C LYS A 162 -6.81 14.85 12.22
N LEU A 163 -7.83 14.01 12.11
CA LEU A 163 -9.20 14.36 12.51
C LEU A 163 -9.52 13.83 13.91
N ASP A 164 -9.94 14.71 14.83
CA ASP A 164 -10.27 14.32 16.21
C ASP A 164 -11.45 13.34 16.31
N ARG A 165 -12.44 13.45 15.41
CA ARG A 165 -13.56 12.48 15.36
C ARG A 165 -13.08 11.04 15.14
N LEU A 166 -11.95 10.85 14.46
CA LEU A 166 -11.39 9.51 14.20
C LEU A 166 -10.65 8.94 15.41
N ARG A 167 -10.64 9.62 16.57
CA ARG A 167 -10.26 9.01 17.84
C ARG A 167 -11.30 7.99 18.31
N ASP A 168 -12.58 8.20 17.96
CA ASP A 168 -13.65 7.25 18.23
C ASP A 168 -13.49 5.98 17.36
N ILE A 169 -13.63 4.81 17.99
CA ILE A 169 -13.44 3.52 17.33
C ILE A 169 -14.49 3.24 16.26
N LYS A 170 -15.74 3.67 16.46
CA LYS A 170 -16.83 3.44 15.50
C LYS A 170 -16.62 4.32 14.27
N GLU A 171 -16.26 5.59 14.45
CA GLU A 171 -15.90 6.48 13.34
C GLU A 171 -14.71 5.95 12.54
N ARG A 172 -13.69 5.43 13.24
CA ARG A 172 -12.52 4.79 12.60
C ARG A 172 -12.91 3.56 11.79
N HIS A 173 -13.72 2.68 12.38
CA HIS A 173 -14.22 1.47 11.73
C HIS A 173 -15.06 1.80 10.49
N ASN A 174 -15.98 2.75 10.62
CA ASN A 174 -16.83 3.21 9.52
C ASN A 174 -16.00 3.80 8.36
N LEU A 175 -14.97 4.59 8.66
CA LEU A 175 -14.05 5.10 7.64
C LEU A 175 -13.32 3.95 6.95
N LEU A 176 -12.73 3.03 7.70
CA LEU A 176 -12.03 1.87 7.16
C LEU A 176 -12.93 1.04 6.24
N GLN A 177 -14.14 0.70 6.69
CA GLN A 177 -15.08 -0.12 5.92
C GLN A 177 -15.52 0.57 4.62
N ARG A 178 -15.82 1.87 4.66
CA ARG A 178 -16.19 2.61 3.44
C ARG A 178 -15.01 2.77 2.49
N TYR A 179 -13.81 2.97 3.03
CA TYR A 179 -12.62 3.13 2.22
C TYR A 179 -12.21 1.80 1.58
N SER A 180 -12.20 0.69 2.32
CA SER A 180 -11.86 -0.63 1.77
C SER A 180 -12.80 -1.07 0.64
N LYS A 181 -14.09 -0.71 0.72
CA LYS A 181 -15.08 -0.90 -0.37
C LYS A 181 -14.65 -0.32 -1.70
N GLN A 182 -13.92 0.80 -1.71
CA GLN A 182 -13.43 1.43 -2.94
C GLN A 182 -12.39 0.56 -3.65
N PHE A 183 -11.78 -0.38 -2.93
CA PHE A 183 -10.70 -1.23 -3.44
C PHE A 183 -11.07 -2.71 -3.55
N SER A 184 -12.35 -3.07 -3.37
CA SER A 184 -12.80 -4.47 -3.30
C SER A 184 -12.52 -5.30 -4.56
N HIS A 185 -12.30 -4.64 -5.70
CA HIS A 185 -12.03 -5.27 -6.99
C HIS A 185 -10.54 -5.39 -7.32
N TYR A 186 -9.66 -4.84 -6.48
CA TYR A 186 -8.22 -4.90 -6.70
C TYR A 186 -7.60 -5.95 -5.78
N ASN A 187 -6.79 -6.81 -6.36
CA ASN A 187 -5.86 -7.62 -5.60
C ASN A 187 -4.56 -6.81 -5.41
N PHE A 188 -4.11 -6.66 -4.18
CA PHE A 188 -2.90 -5.91 -3.85
C PHE A 188 -2.22 -6.43 -2.58
N PHE A 189 -2.71 -7.53 -2.03
CA PHE A 189 -2.15 -8.12 -0.82
C PHE A 189 -0.86 -8.85 -1.15
N THR A 190 0.10 -8.71 -0.25
CA THR A 190 1.42 -9.34 -0.30
C THR A 190 1.81 -9.76 1.11
N ALA A 191 2.83 -10.60 1.24
CA ALA A 191 3.28 -11.08 2.53
C ALA A 191 4.79 -11.34 2.54
N GLN A 192 5.35 -11.38 3.74
CA GLN A 192 6.68 -11.91 3.98
C GLN A 192 6.56 -13.28 4.63
N PHE A 193 7.07 -14.32 3.97
CA PHE A 193 7.11 -15.65 4.53
C PHE A 193 8.20 -15.76 5.61
N PRO A 194 7.87 -16.35 6.78
CA PRO A 194 8.73 -16.33 7.94
C PRO A 194 9.82 -17.40 7.84
N GLN A 195 11.03 -17.03 8.25
CA GLN A 195 12.16 -17.94 8.32
C GLN A 195 12.36 -18.53 9.72
N SER A 196 11.76 -17.91 10.74
CA SER A 196 11.85 -18.31 12.15
C SER A 196 10.49 -18.33 12.85
N VAL A 197 10.39 -19.00 14.02
CA VAL A 197 9.15 -19.04 14.83
C VAL A 197 8.74 -17.65 15.30
N ASN A 198 9.71 -16.77 15.57
CA ASN A 198 9.44 -15.39 15.96
C ASN A 198 8.87 -14.58 14.81
N GLU A 199 9.43 -14.71 13.60
CA GLU A 199 8.84 -14.11 12.39
C GLU A 199 7.46 -14.66 12.10
N LEU A 200 7.22 -15.95 12.32
CA LEU A 200 5.89 -16.53 12.14
C LEU A 200 4.85 -15.85 13.04
N LYS A 201 5.18 -15.60 14.32
CA LYS A 201 4.29 -14.87 15.24
C LYS A 201 3.98 -13.47 14.74
N ILE A 202 4.96 -12.81 14.13
CA ILE A 202 4.83 -11.43 13.63
C ILE A 202 4.05 -11.38 12.32
N GLU A 203 4.29 -12.31 11.39
CA GLU A 203 3.74 -12.27 10.04
C GLU A 203 2.47 -13.09 9.86
N PHE A 204 2.04 -13.87 10.87
CA PHE A 204 0.90 -14.77 10.77
C PHE A 204 -0.37 -14.08 10.24
N ALA A 205 -0.72 -12.92 10.80
CA ALA A 205 -1.91 -12.18 10.37
C ALA A 205 -1.79 -11.69 8.92
N THR A 206 -0.64 -11.17 8.53
CA THR A 206 -0.37 -10.71 7.15
C THR A 206 -0.43 -11.88 6.17
N ILE A 207 0.18 -13.03 6.48
CA ILE A 207 0.13 -14.24 5.65
C ILE A 207 -1.30 -14.77 5.54
N ARG A 208 -2.04 -14.82 6.65
CA ARG A 208 -3.46 -15.23 6.63
C ARG A 208 -4.26 -14.33 5.70
N ASN A 209 -4.15 -13.01 5.86
CA ASN A 209 -4.89 -12.06 5.02
C ASN A 209 -4.49 -12.17 3.55
N PHE A 210 -3.19 -12.31 3.26
CA PHE A 210 -2.67 -12.58 1.94
C PHE A 210 -3.33 -13.83 1.33
N LEU A 211 -3.26 -14.98 2.00
CA LEU A 211 -3.82 -16.24 1.49
C LEU A 211 -5.34 -16.19 1.31
N LEU A 212 -6.08 -15.58 2.25
CA LEU A 212 -7.53 -15.39 2.11
C LEU A 212 -7.88 -14.58 0.87
N GLN A 213 -7.12 -13.51 0.59
CA GLN A 213 -7.31 -12.68 -0.59
C GLN A 213 -6.98 -13.45 -1.87
N ARG A 214 -5.90 -14.24 -1.88
CA ARG A 214 -5.58 -15.12 -3.02
C ARG A 214 -6.71 -16.11 -3.33
N ILE A 215 -7.35 -16.68 -2.29
CA ILE A 215 -8.50 -17.57 -2.44
C ILE A 215 -9.72 -16.81 -2.99
N GLN A 216 -10.01 -15.63 -2.44
CA GLN A 216 -11.14 -14.80 -2.88
C GLN A 216 -11.04 -14.44 -4.37
N PHE A 217 -9.84 -14.10 -4.85
CA PHE A 217 -9.59 -13.75 -6.24
C PHE A 217 -9.32 -14.96 -7.16
N LYS A 218 -9.30 -16.18 -6.63
CA LYS A 218 -8.95 -17.41 -7.37
C LYS A 218 -7.60 -17.31 -8.10
N SER A 219 -6.65 -16.62 -7.48
CA SER A 219 -5.36 -16.34 -8.11
C SER A 219 -4.42 -17.55 -8.13
N LYS A 220 -3.45 -17.52 -9.04
CA LYS A 220 -2.36 -18.51 -9.13
C LYS A 220 -1.44 -18.48 -7.90
N HIS A 221 -0.71 -19.57 -7.68
CA HIS A 221 0.21 -19.67 -6.54
C HIS A 221 1.58 -20.29 -6.88
N ASP A 222 1.86 -20.49 -8.17
CA ASP A 222 3.06 -21.17 -8.65
C ASP A 222 4.36 -20.48 -8.19
N SER A 223 4.36 -19.15 -8.11
CA SER A 223 5.53 -18.34 -7.72
C SER A 223 5.86 -18.36 -6.23
N TYR A 224 4.97 -18.90 -5.38
CA TYR A 224 5.20 -18.96 -3.92
C TYR A 224 4.83 -20.33 -3.31
N ILE A 225 4.66 -21.36 -4.14
CA ILE A 225 4.28 -22.70 -3.68
C ILE A 225 5.37 -23.32 -2.81
N ASN A 226 6.65 -23.03 -3.10
CA ASN A 226 7.78 -23.52 -2.31
C ASN A 226 7.76 -22.90 -0.90
N GLU A 227 7.50 -21.60 -0.79
CA GLU A 227 7.36 -20.89 0.47
C GLU A 227 6.18 -21.42 1.29
N LEU A 228 5.06 -21.74 0.63
CA LEU A 228 3.92 -22.41 1.28
C LEU A 228 4.30 -23.80 1.80
N HIS A 229 4.97 -24.62 0.99
CA HIS A 229 5.41 -25.95 1.40
C HIS A 229 6.38 -25.89 2.58
N GLU A 230 7.33 -24.96 2.55
CA GLU A 230 8.27 -24.74 3.64
C GLU A 230 7.55 -24.32 4.93
N LEU A 231 6.58 -23.39 4.83
CA LEU A 231 5.77 -22.93 5.95
C LEU A 231 5.03 -24.08 6.66
N VAL A 232 4.43 -25.01 5.91
CA VAL A 232 3.63 -26.10 6.51
C VAL A 232 4.48 -27.30 6.94
N SER A 233 5.64 -27.52 6.31
CA SER A 233 6.51 -28.67 6.57
C SER A 233 7.51 -28.45 7.71
N LYS A 234 7.84 -27.20 8.05
CA LYS A 234 8.73 -26.87 9.17
C LYS A 234 8.16 -27.34 10.51
N ARG A 235 8.75 -28.41 11.08
CA ARG A 235 8.34 -29.00 12.38
C ARG A 235 8.34 -27.99 13.53
N GLU A 236 9.24 -27.01 13.50
CA GLU A 236 9.32 -25.96 14.52
C GLU A 236 8.05 -25.10 14.56
N PHE A 237 7.42 -24.86 13.40
CA PHE A 237 6.18 -24.10 13.31
C PHE A 237 4.99 -24.89 13.87
N GLN A 238 5.04 -26.22 13.79
CA GLN A 238 3.98 -27.11 14.28
C GLN A 238 3.91 -27.17 15.81
N LYS A 239 5.03 -26.97 16.51
CA LYS A 239 5.10 -27.00 17.99
C LYS A 239 4.57 -25.73 18.66
N SER A 240 4.35 -24.65 17.91
CA SER A 240 3.82 -23.39 18.44
C SER A 240 2.34 -23.47 18.86
N ARG A 241 1.64 -24.54 18.47
CA ARG A 241 0.17 -24.73 18.56
C ARG A 241 -0.45 -24.52 19.95
N ASN A 242 0.32 -24.64 21.04
CA ASN A 242 -0.19 -24.59 22.42
C ASN A 242 -0.25 -23.19 23.06
N THR A 243 0.03 -22.11 22.33
CA THR A 243 0.09 -20.74 22.93
C THR A 243 -0.79 -19.69 22.24
N TRP A 244 -1.57 -20.07 21.23
CA TRP A 244 -2.32 -19.12 20.41
C TRP A 244 -3.70 -18.78 20.99
N ASN A 245 -3.73 -17.97 22.06
CA ASN A 245 -4.94 -17.22 22.42
C ASN A 245 -5.07 -16.01 21.50
N TYR A 246 -5.58 -16.20 20.28
CA TYR A 246 -6.00 -15.07 19.46
C TYR A 246 -7.36 -14.55 19.97
N SER A 247 -7.44 -13.25 20.27
CA SER A 247 -8.74 -12.59 20.40
C SER A 247 -9.47 -12.72 19.06
N GLN A 248 -10.76 -13.04 19.10
CA GLN A 248 -11.59 -13.38 17.94
C GLN A 248 -11.88 -12.20 16.98
N SER A 249 -11.16 -11.08 17.08
CA SER A 249 -11.61 -9.82 16.49
C SER A 249 -11.26 -9.65 15.01
N SER A 250 -10.40 -10.52 14.44
CA SER A 250 -10.01 -10.44 13.02
C SER A 250 -10.98 -11.15 12.06
N LEU A 251 -12.18 -11.50 12.52
CA LEU A 251 -13.31 -12.00 11.72
C LEU A 251 -14.24 -10.90 11.21
N ILE A 252 -14.08 -9.65 11.64
CA ILE A 252 -15.08 -8.59 11.39
C ILE A 252 -14.96 -7.95 9.99
N LEU A 253 -13.90 -8.20 9.21
CA LEU A 253 -13.73 -7.58 7.88
C LEU A 253 -14.09 -8.49 6.68
N PHE A 254 -14.57 -9.72 6.93
CA PHE A 254 -14.88 -10.67 5.86
C PHE A 254 -16.31 -11.23 5.85
N ASN A 255 -17.21 -10.69 6.67
CA ASN A 255 -18.64 -10.87 6.42
C ASN A 255 -19.08 -9.83 5.37
N TRP A 256 -18.92 -10.22 4.11
CA TRP A 256 -19.67 -9.65 3.00
C TRP A 256 -20.94 -10.47 2.78
#